data_AF-A0AAU4D260-F1
#
_entry.id   AF-A0AAU4D260-F1
#
_cell.length_a   1.000
_cell.length_b   1.000
_cell.length_c   1.000
_cell.angle_alpha   90.00
_cell.angle_beta   90.00
_cell.angle_gamma   90.00
#
_symmetry.space_group_name_H-M   'P 1'
#
loop_
_entity.id
_entity.type
_entity.pdbx_description
1 polymer ?
#
loop_
_entity_poly.entity_id
_entity_poly.type
_entity_poly.pdbx_seq_one_letter_code
_entity_poly.pdbx_strand_id
1 'polypeptide(L)'
;MVVYLLLAGCLFPGLGWRQVWQRLTAGLEGLTVTDPTGGALAQARRRVGTEPLRWLFDLLRGPAAGVWWRGLLVCAIDGTTMAVPDSPANLAEFTKHRCNNGGSGYPALRLLVLVSCGTRTVIDAVFGPTADGETTYAPRLLRSLREGMIVLLDRNFAAQTLVTAMAKTGAHVLVRVKSGRRLPVATAVTAPTCRRSVPSPCESSTARSPSPRPQAAAPASTGSPPP
;
A
#
# COMPACT_ATOMS: atom_id res chain seq x y z
N MET A 1 -8.42 -25.34 -16.69
CA MET A 1 -9.36 -25.70 -15.61
C MET A 1 -8.88 -25.34 -14.20
N VAL A 2 -7.62 -25.56 -13.80
CA VAL A 2 -7.19 -25.36 -12.40
C VAL A 2 -7.33 -23.90 -11.92
N VAL A 3 -7.11 -22.91 -12.79
CA VAL A 3 -7.37 -21.49 -12.46
C VAL A 3 -8.85 -21.26 -12.11
N TYR A 4 -9.77 -21.78 -12.93
CA TYR A 4 -11.21 -21.71 -12.63
C TYR A 4 -11.58 -22.44 -11.33
N LEU A 5 -10.94 -23.58 -11.04
CA LEU A 5 -11.11 -24.28 -9.76
C LEU A 5 -10.67 -23.41 -8.58
N LEU A 6 -9.55 -22.69 -8.69
CA LEU A 6 -9.07 -21.78 -7.65
C LEU A 6 -10.05 -20.63 -7.42
N LEU A 7 -10.54 -20.01 -8.49
CA LEU A 7 -11.54 -18.94 -8.42
C LEU A 7 -12.86 -19.43 -7.80
N ALA A 8 -13.33 -20.62 -8.19
CA ALA A 8 -14.50 -21.24 -7.59
C ALA A 8 -14.28 -21.56 -6.11
N GLY A 9 -13.06 -21.95 -5.72
CA GLY A 9 -12.69 -22.14 -4.32
C GLY A 9 -12.81 -20.85 -3.49
N CYS A 10 -12.52 -19.69 -4.08
CA CYS A 10 -12.73 -18.39 -3.44
C CYS A 10 -14.22 -18.05 -3.26
N LEU A 11 -15.08 -18.49 -4.17
CA LEU A 11 -16.54 -18.32 -4.08
C LEU A 11 -17.18 -19.30 -3.07
N PHE A 12 -16.55 -20.46 -2.83
CA PHE A 12 -17.05 -21.50 -1.93
C PHE A 12 -16.03 -21.87 -0.84
N PRO A 13 -15.67 -20.92 0.06
CA PRO A 13 -14.59 -21.12 1.03
C PRO A 13 -14.85 -22.23 2.07
N GLY A 14 -16.11 -22.61 2.27
CA GLY A 14 -16.50 -23.68 3.21
C GLY A 14 -16.49 -25.10 2.62
N LEU A 15 -16.17 -25.27 1.33
CA LEU A 15 -16.25 -26.56 0.65
C LEU A 15 -14.88 -27.18 0.40
N GLY A 16 -14.83 -28.52 0.40
CA GLY A 16 -13.65 -29.25 -0.03
C GLY A 16 -13.44 -29.14 -1.54
N TRP A 17 -12.19 -29.25 -2.01
CA TRP A 17 -11.85 -29.09 -3.43
C TRP A 17 -12.62 -30.03 -4.38
N ARG A 18 -13.00 -31.23 -3.92
CA ARG A 18 -13.86 -32.14 -4.69
C ARG A 18 -15.28 -31.60 -4.86
N GLN A 19 -15.85 -31.02 -3.81
CA GLN A 19 -17.19 -30.41 -3.88
C GLN A 19 -17.17 -29.15 -4.74
N VAL A 20 -16.09 -28.35 -4.69
CA VAL A 20 -15.91 -27.21 -5.60
C VAL A 20 -15.85 -27.69 -7.06
N TRP A 21 -15.11 -28.77 -7.33
CA TRP A 21 -15.06 -29.39 -8.66
C TRP A 21 -16.43 -29.85 -9.14
N GLN A 22 -17.18 -30.56 -8.29
CA GLN A 22 -18.54 -30.99 -8.60
C GLN A 22 -19.45 -29.80 -8.93
N ARG A 23 -19.40 -28.70 -8.17
CA ARG A 23 -20.18 -27.50 -8.47
C ARG A 23 -19.78 -26.83 -9.78
N LEU A 24 -18.48 -26.80 -10.08
CA LEU A 24 -17.96 -26.21 -11.31
C LEU A 24 -18.37 -27.02 -12.56
N THR A 25 -18.63 -28.31 -12.39
CA THR A 25 -18.93 -29.25 -13.48
C THR A 25 -20.38 -29.68 -13.55
N ALA A 26 -21.21 -29.31 -12.56
CA ALA A 26 -22.61 -29.72 -12.45
C ALA A 26 -23.47 -29.34 -13.67
N GLY A 27 -23.14 -28.25 -14.37
CA GLY A 27 -23.89 -27.80 -15.56
C GLY A 27 -23.35 -28.32 -16.90
N LEU A 28 -22.38 -29.22 -16.91
CA LEU A 28 -21.73 -29.74 -18.12
C LEU A 28 -22.36 -31.06 -18.59
N GLU A 29 -23.68 -31.17 -18.52
CA GLU A 29 -24.42 -32.36 -18.96
C GLU A 29 -24.10 -32.70 -20.42
N GLY A 30 -23.90 -33.99 -20.70
CA GLY A 30 -23.55 -34.48 -22.04
C GLY A 30 -22.07 -34.36 -22.43
N LEU A 31 -21.21 -33.78 -21.58
CA LEU A 31 -19.77 -33.76 -21.78
C LEU A 31 -19.08 -34.76 -20.85
N THR A 32 -18.05 -35.45 -21.36
CA THR A 32 -17.22 -36.33 -20.54
C THR A 32 -16.32 -35.48 -19.63
N VAL A 33 -16.71 -35.33 -18.37
CA VAL A 33 -15.93 -34.62 -17.35
C VAL A 33 -15.12 -35.60 -16.51
N THR A 34 -13.87 -35.26 -16.23
CA THR A 34 -13.01 -36.04 -15.34
C THR A 34 -13.44 -35.91 -13.86
N ASP A 35 -13.33 -36.98 -13.06
CA ASP A 35 -13.49 -36.94 -11.59
C ASP A 35 -12.14 -37.08 -10.89
N PRO A 36 -11.37 -35.98 -10.73
CA PRO A 36 -10.07 -36.03 -10.08
C PRO A 36 -10.20 -36.26 -8.57
N THR A 37 -9.29 -37.07 -8.03
CA THR A 37 -9.16 -37.23 -6.58
C THR A 37 -8.70 -35.92 -5.93
N GLY A 38 -8.95 -35.76 -4.63
CA GLY A 38 -8.49 -34.58 -3.88
C GLY A 38 -6.96 -34.39 -3.93
N GLY A 39 -6.20 -35.49 -3.96
CA GLY A 39 -4.74 -35.48 -4.13
C GLY A 39 -4.32 -34.95 -5.50
N ALA A 40 -4.98 -35.39 -6.57
CA ALA A 40 -4.74 -34.88 -7.93
C ALA A 40 -5.03 -33.38 -8.02
N LEU A 41 -6.14 -32.91 -7.43
CA LEU A 41 -6.46 -31.49 -7.36
C LEU A 41 -5.40 -30.69 -6.58
N ALA A 42 -4.92 -31.21 -5.45
CA ALA A 42 -3.86 -30.56 -4.68
C ALA A 42 -2.54 -30.47 -5.47
N GLN A 43 -2.15 -31.54 -6.16
CA GLN A 43 -0.96 -31.53 -7.04
C GLN A 43 -1.13 -30.54 -8.18
N ALA A 44 -2.30 -30.51 -8.83
CA ALA A 44 -2.59 -29.59 -9.92
C ALA A 44 -2.51 -28.13 -9.46
N ARG A 45 -3.06 -27.79 -8.28
CA ARG A 45 -2.95 -26.45 -7.70
C ARG A 45 -1.51 -26.02 -7.44
N ARG A 46 -0.65 -26.94 -6.97
CA ARG A 46 0.78 -26.66 -6.78
C ARG A 46 1.52 -26.37 -8.09
N ARG A 47 1.12 -27.03 -9.19
CA ARG A 47 1.74 -26.84 -10.52
C ARG A 47 1.43 -25.49 -11.17
N VAL A 48 0.29 -24.87 -10.85
CA VAL A 48 -0.11 -23.59 -11.46
C VAL A 48 0.82 -22.45 -11.04
N GLY A 49 1.29 -22.45 -9.80
CA GLY A 49 2.10 -21.36 -9.27
C GLY A 49 1.33 -20.03 -9.18
N THR A 50 2.06 -18.94 -8.97
CA THR A 50 1.49 -17.59 -8.79
C THR A 50 1.41 -16.78 -10.08
N GLU A 51 2.24 -17.09 -11.09
CA GLU A 51 2.31 -16.31 -12.33
C GLU A 51 0.99 -16.22 -13.09
N PRO A 52 0.22 -17.31 -13.30
CA PRO A 52 -1.05 -17.21 -14.01
C PRO A 52 -2.10 -16.38 -13.25
N LEU A 53 -2.08 -16.41 -11.93
CA LEU A 53 -2.97 -15.60 -11.09
C LEU A 53 -2.57 -14.13 -11.12
N ARG A 54 -1.26 -13.84 -11.14
CA ARG A 54 -0.75 -12.49 -11.32
C ARG A 54 -1.14 -11.93 -12.68
N TRP A 55 -0.96 -12.70 -13.74
CA TRP A 55 -1.38 -12.30 -15.09
C TRP A 55 -2.89 -12.05 -15.17
N LEU A 56 -3.70 -12.93 -14.58
CA LEU A 56 -5.14 -12.73 -14.52
C LEU A 56 -5.53 -11.47 -13.74
N PHE A 57 -4.86 -11.21 -12.62
CA PHE A 57 -5.05 -9.96 -11.86
C PHE A 57 -4.67 -8.74 -12.71
N ASP A 58 -3.53 -8.78 -13.39
CA ASP A 58 -3.07 -7.70 -14.26
C ASP A 58 -4.01 -7.46 -15.46
N LEU A 59 -4.64 -8.52 -15.97
CA LEU A 59 -5.65 -8.43 -17.03
C LEU A 59 -6.97 -7.79 -16.55
N LEU A 60 -7.40 -8.11 -15.32
CA LEU A 60 -8.70 -7.70 -14.79
C LEU A 60 -8.66 -6.41 -13.96
N ARG A 61 -7.48 -6.02 -13.46
CA ARG A 61 -7.35 -4.84 -12.61
C ARG A 61 -7.66 -3.56 -13.39
N GLY A 62 -8.31 -2.63 -12.70
CA GLY A 62 -8.72 -1.36 -13.27
C GLY A 62 -10.16 -0.99 -12.93
N PRO A 63 -10.56 0.25 -13.21
CA PRO A 63 -11.94 0.67 -13.01
C PRO A 63 -12.82 0.11 -14.13
N ALA A 64 -13.53 -1.00 -13.87
CA ALA A 64 -14.49 -1.56 -14.83
C ALA A 64 -15.69 -0.62 -15.05
N ALA A 65 -16.14 0.02 -13.97
CA ALA A 65 -16.99 1.20 -13.93
C ALA A 65 -16.68 1.95 -12.62
N GLY A 66 -16.88 3.26 -12.56
CA GLY A 66 -16.45 4.08 -11.43
C GLY A 66 -17.51 5.07 -11.00
N VAL A 67 -17.50 5.44 -9.72
CA VAL A 67 -18.21 6.63 -9.24
C VAL A 67 -17.29 7.82 -9.47
N TRP A 68 -17.86 8.85 -10.09
CA TRP A 68 -17.16 10.10 -10.37
C TRP A 68 -17.72 11.20 -9.48
N TRP A 69 -16.83 11.97 -8.88
CA TRP A 69 -17.19 13.16 -8.12
C TRP A 69 -16.53 14.37 -8.78
N ARG A 70 -17.35 15.28 -9.33
CA ARG A 70 -16.87 16.48 -10.06
C ARG A 70 -15.85 16.15 -11.16
N GLY A 71 -16.09 15.08 -11.92
CA GLY A 71 -15.18 14.62 -12.98
C GLY A 71 -13.94 13.87 -12.49
N LEU A 72 -13.83 13.56 -11.19
CA LEU A 72 -12.74 12.78 -10.61
C LEU A 72 -13.20 11.37 -10.25
N LEU A 73 -12.47 10.35 -10.69
CA LEU A 73 -12.70 8.97 -10.29
C LEU A 73 -12.42 8.82 -8.80
N VAL A 74 -13.43 8.39 -8.04
CA VAL A 74 -13.30 8.20 -6.59
C VAL A 74 -12.63 6.86 -6.31
N CYS A 75 -11.45 6.92 -5.72
CA CYS A 75 -10.64 5.78 -5.32
C CYS A 75 -10.36 5.82 -3.81
N ALA A 76 -10.07 4.67 -3.20
CA ALA A 76 -9.60 4.59 -1.82
C ALA A 76 -8.38 3.69 -1.73
N ILE A 77 -7.49 4.00 -0.78
CA ILE A 77 -6.44 3.07 -0.35
C ILE A 77 -6.85 2.51 1.00
N ASP A 78 -6.92 1.19 1.08
CA ASP A 78 -7.25 0.48 2.31
C ASP A 78 -6.34 -0.73 2.54
N GLY A 79 -6.03 -0.98 3.80
CA GLY A 79 -5.13 -2.03 4.26
C GLY A 79 -5.90 -3.12 5.00
N THR A 80 -5.63 -4.37 4.67
CA THR A 80 -6.15 -5.52 5.41
C THR A 80 -5.05 -6.52 5.71
N THR A 81 -5.29 -7.40 6.68
CA THR A 81 -4.39 -8.50 7.00
C THR A 81 -5.07 -9.83 6.74
N MET A 82 -4.34 -10.79 6.18
CA MET A 82 -4.85 -12.12 5.89
C MET A 82 -3.94 -13.17 6.51
N ALA A 83 -4.53 -14.22 7.07
CA ALA A 83 -3.78 -15.38 7.53
C ALA A 83 -3.27 -16.20 6.35
N VAL A 84 -2.02 -16.65 6.44
CA VAL A 84 -1.41 -17.56 5.47
C VAL A 84 -1.16 -18.93 6.10
N PRO A 85 -1.14 -20.02 5.31
CA PRO A 85 -0.83 -21.36 5.82
C PRO A 85 0.50 -21.38 6.57
N ASP A 86 0.54 -22.09 7.70
CA ASP A 86 1.75 -22.27 8.48
C ASP A 86 2.70 -23.24 7.76
N SER A 87 3.66 -22.68 7.02
CA SER A 87 4.65 -23.44 6.27
C SER A 87 6.02 -22.81 6.42
N PRO A 88 7.12 -23.58 6.33
CA PRO A 88 8.47 -23.02 6.44
C PRO A 88 8.75 -21.90 5.45
N ALA A 89 8.22 -22.02 4.21
CA ALA A 89 8.34 -20.98 3.19
C ALA A 89 7.63 -19.68 3.59
N ASN A 90 6.42 -19.76 4.13
CA ASN A 90 5.68 -18.57 4.58
C ASN A 90 6.30 -17.98 5.85
N LEU A 91 6.85 -18.79 6.76
CA LEU A 91 7.51 -18.30 7.97
C LEU A 91 8.85 -17.60 7.70
N ALA A 92 9.48 -17.87 6.56
CA ALA A 92 10.69 -17.16 6.14
C ALA A 92 10.40 -15.69 5.75
N GLU A 93 9.16 -15.37 5.37
CA GLU A 93 8.76 -14.03 4.88
C GLU A 93 7.75 -13.33 5.81
N PHE A 94 6.82 -14.08 6.41
CA PHE A 94 5.71 -13.56 7.21
C PHE A 94 5.83 -13.97 8.67
N THR A 95 5.46 -13.05 9.57
CA THR A 95 5.56 -13.26 11.01
C THR A 95 4.21 -13.58 11.62
N LYS A 96 4.19 -14.46 12.62
CA LYS A 96 3.02 -14.68 13.48
C LYS A 96 2.80 -13.45 14.35
N HIS A 97 1.56 -12.96 14.38
CA HIS A 97 1.23 -11.81 15.23
C HIS A 97 1.46 -12.16 16.71
N ARG A 98 2.18 -11.31 17.45
CA ARG A 98 2.33 -11.47 18.89
C ARG A 98 1.04 -11.01 19.58
N CYS A 99 0.41 -11.92 20.31
CA CYS A 99 -0.76 -11.63 21.14
C CYS A 99 -0.43 -12.03 22.58
N ASN A 100 -0.94 -11.29 23.56
CA ASN A 100 -0.69 -11.52 25.00
C ASN A 100 -1.04 -12.94 25.48
N ASN A 101 -1.85 -13.69 24.73
CA ASN A 101 -2.34 -15.02 25.09
C ASN A 101 -1.72 -16.16 24.24
N GLY A 102 -0.46 -16.03 23.80
CA GLY A 102 0.27 -17.13 23.14
C GLY A 102 0.51 -17.00 21.63
N GLY A 103 0.35 -15.81 21.06
CA GLY A 103 0.59 -15.56 19.63
C GLY A 103 -0.46 -16.11 18.68
N SER A 104 -0.50 -15.59 17.45
CA SER A 104 -1.35 -16.13 16.38
C SER A 104 -0.87 -17.51 15.97
N GLY A 105 -1.77 -18.47 15.77
CA GLY A 105 -1.43 -19.80 15.26
C GLY A 105 -0.83 -19.76 13.85
N TYR A 106 -1.25 -18.78 13.05
CA TYR A 106 -0.84 -18.61 11.65
C TYR A 106 -0.05 -17.32 11.42
N PRO A 107 0.93 -17.32 10.50
CA PRO A 107 1.53 -16.08 10.01
C PRO A 107 0.50 -15.21 9.30
N ALA A 108 0.71 -13.90 9.32
CA ALA A 108 -0.16 -12.95 8.65
C ALA A 108 0.60 -12.17 7.57
N LEU A 109 -0.06 -11.95 6.44
CA LEU A 109 0.38 -11.02 5.41
C LEU A 109 -0.45 -9.74 5.50
N ARG A 110 0.15 -8.61 5.11
CA ARG A 110 -0.53 -7.34 4.90
C ARG A 110 -0.79 -7.16 3.41
N LEU A 111 -2.03 -6.82 3.08
CA LEU A 111 -2.51 -6.49 1.75
C LEU A 111 -2.96 -5.03 1.76
N LEU A 112 -2.30 -4.19 0.98
CA LEU A 112 -2.73 -2.82 0.73
C LEU A 112 -3.29 -2.72 -0.68
N VAL A 113 -4.52 -2.23 -0.82
CA VAL A 113 -5.21 -2.16 -2.10
C VAL A 113 -5.59 -0.74 -2.46
N LEU A 114 -5.45 -0.40 -3.74
CA LEU A 114 -6.07 0.76 -4.37
C LEU A 114 -7.35 0.28 -5.06
N VAL A 115 -8.50 0.77 -4.61
CA VAL A 115 -9.83 0.35 -5.10
C VAL A 115 -10.62 1.51 -5.64
N SER A 116 -11.45 1.28 -6.66
CA SER A 116 -12.49 2.23 -7.06
C SER A 116 -13.68 2.12 -6.11
N CYS A 117 -14.11 3.23 -5.49
CA CYS A 117 -15.14 3.19 -4.45
C CYS A 117 -16.53 2.81 -4.98
N GLY A 118 -16.80 3.01 -6.28
CA GLY A 118 -18.11 2.74 -6.88
C GLY A 118 -18.39 1.25 -7.04
N THR A 119 -17.52 0.56 -7.75
CA THR A 119 -17.66 -0.87 -8.09
C THR A 119 -16.86 -1.78 -7.17
N ARG A 120 -16.05 -1.20 -6.27
CA ARG A 120 -15.06 -1.92 -5.45
C ARG A 120 -14.07 -2.73 -6.28
N THR A 121 -13.84 -2.35 -7.54
CA THR A 121 -12.80 -3.00 -8.35
C THR A 121 -11.42 -2.61 -7.87
N VAL A 122 -10.52 -3.59 -7.86
CA VAL A 122 -9.13 -3.39 -7.49
C VAL A 122 -8.37 -2.83 -8.69
N ILE A 123 -7.69 -1.70 -8.48
CA ILE A 123 -6.85 -1.03 -9.50
C ILE A 123 -5.40 -1.50 -9.36
N ASP A 124 -4.92 -1.62 -8.13
CA ASP A 124 -3.58 -2.10 -7.81
C ASP A 124 -3.55 -2.68 -6.39
N ALA A 125 -2.62 -3.59 -6.14
CA ALA A 125 -2.48 -4.28 -4.87
C ALA A 125 -1.00 -4.51 -4.54
N VAL A 126 -0.66 -4.40 -3.26
CA VAL A 126 0.67 -4.65 -2.74
C VAL A 126 0.56 -5.58 -1.54
N PHE A 127 1.38 -6.62 -1.55
CA PHE A 127 1.50 -7.57 -0.46
C PHE A 127 2.83 -7.34 0.27
N GLY A 128 2.85 -7.61 1.57
CA GLY A 128 4.09 -7.62 2.33
C GLY A 128 3.92 -8.13 3.76
N PRO A 129 5.01 -8.27 4.51
CA PRO A 129 4.98 -8.65 5.91
C PRO A 129 4.15 -7.69 6.77
N THR A 130 3.50 -8.22 7.81
CA THR A 130 2.79 -7.35 8.79
C THR A 130 3.73 -6.55 9.69
N ALA A 131 5.03 -6.82 9.64
CA ALA A 131 6.05 -6.08 10.39
C ALA A 131 6.18 -4.63 9.92
N ASP A 132 5.97 -4.36 8.62
CA ASP A 132 6.03 -3.01 8.07
C ASP A 132 4.65 -2.35 8.11
N GLY A 133 4.61 -1.04 8.38
CA GLY A 133 3.38 -0.25 8.35
C GLY A 133 2.76 -0.11 6.96
N GLU A 134 1.46 0.17 6.90
CA GLU A 134 0.73 0.45 5.65
C GLU A 134 1.32 1.65 4.89
N THR A 135 1.83 2.64 5.62
CA THR A 135 2.50 3.83 5.07
C THR A 135 3.79 3.48 4.34
N THR A 136 4.44 2.37 4.67
CA THR A 136 5.63 1.86 3.97
C THR A 136 5.27 1.29 2.58
N TYR A 137 4.08 0.71 2.44
CA TYR A 137 3.62 0.11 1.18
C TYR A 137 2.90 1.09 0.26
N ALA A 138 2.27 2.14 0.82
CA ALA A 138 1.53 3.12 0.04
C ALA A 138 2.32 3.77 -1.13
N PRO A 139 3.63 4.06 -1.01
CA PRO A 139 4.44 4.54 -2.14
C PRO A 139 4.46 3.61 -3.36
N ARG A 140 4.33 2.28 -3.15
CA ARG A 140 4.34 1.30 -4.25
C ARG A 140 3.07 1.36 -5.08
N LEU A 141 1.96 1.88 -4.54
CA LEU A 141 0.68 2.07 -5.24
C LEU A 141 0.64 3.35 -6.08
N LEU A 142 1.60 4.27 -5.90
CA LEU A 142 1.62 5.56 -6.60
C LEU A 142 1.75 5.41 -8.11
N ARG A 143 2.36 4.31 -8.59
CA ARG A 143 2.48 3.96 -10.01
C ARG A 143 1.13 3.84 -10.74
N SER A 144 0.06 3.63 -9.99
CA SER A 144 -1.30 3.43 -10.52
C SER A 144 -2.19 4.67 -10.33
N LEU A 145 -1.68 5.70 -9.65
CA LEU A 145 -2.34 6.99 -9.53
C LEU A 145 -2.06 7.85 -10.76
N ARG A 146 -3.06 8.61 -11.18
CA ARG A 146 -3.01 9.51 -12.33
C ARG A 146 -3.93 10.70 -12.14
N GLU A 147 -3.77 11.70 -12.98
CA GLU A 147 -4.70 12.82 -13.13
C GLU A 147 -6.14 12.32 -13.34
N GLY A 148 -7.10 13.10 -12.85
CA GLY A 148 -8.52 12.73 -12.90
C GLY A 148 -8.96 11.73 -11.82
N MET A 149 -8.13 11.44 -10.82
CA MET A 149 -8.49 10.64 -9.65
C MET A 149 -8.61 11.48 -8.37
N ILE A 150 -9.48 11.07 -7.45
CA ILE A 150 -9.47 11.50 -6.06
C ILE A 150 -9.29 10.28 -5.15
N VAL A 151 -8.21 10.27 -4.37
CA VAL A 151 -7.84 9.17 -3.47
C VAL A 151 -8.26 9.51 -2.04
N LEU A 152 -9.15 8.69 -1.51
CA LEU A 152 -9.61 8.71 -0.14
C LEU A 152 -8.66 7.92 0.75
N LEU A 153 -8.24 8.54 1.84
CA LEU A 153 -7.28 7.99 2.79
C LEU A 153 -7.78 8.11 4.21
N ASP A 154 -7.51 7.07 4.99
CA ASP A 154 -7.75 7.07 6.42
C ASP A 154 -6.72 7.95 7.19
N ARG A 155 -6.81 7.97 8.52
CA ARG A 155 -5.93 8.78 9.38
C ARG A 155 -4.48 8.31 9.42
N ASN A 156 -4.22 7.03 9.16
CA ASN A 156 -2.90 6.45 9.21
C ASN A 156 -2.01 6.98 8.06
N PHE A 157 -2.63 7.32 6.93
CA PHE A 157 -1.94 7.82 5.73
C PHE A 157 -1.70 9.34 5.72
N ALA A 158 -1.99 10.05 6.82
CA ALA A 158 -1.82 11.49 6.87
C ALA A 158 -0.34 11.96 6.88
N ALA A 159 0.65 11.12 6.56
CA ALA A 159 2.06 11.55 6.48
C ALA A 159 2.27 12.59 5.36
N GLN A 160 2.93 13.72 5.68
CA GLN A 160 3.18 14.80 4.72
C GLN A 160 3.92 14.31 3.47
N THR A 161 4.94 13.47 3.67
CA THR A 161 5.72 12.87 2.58
C THR A 161 4.83 12.06 1.63
N LEU A 162 3.90 11.27 2.19
CA LEU A 162 2.99 10.43 1.41
C LEU A 162 1.96 11.27 0.65
N VAL A 163 1.31 12.23 1.31
CA VAL A 163 0.34 13.13 0.66
C VAL A 163 1.02 13.94 -0.45
N THR A 164 2.25 14.41 -0.22
CA THR A 164 3.03 15.14 -1.24
C THR A 164 3.39 14.23 -2.41
N ALA A 165 3.83 12.99 -2.15
CA ALA A 165 4.15 12.04 -3.21
C ALA A 165 2.92 11.67 -4.04
N MET A 166 1.75 11.52 -3.43
CA MET A 166 0.48 11.31 -4.13
C MET A 166 0.09 12.53 -4.96
N ALA A 167 0.17 13.74 -4.41
CA ALA A 167 -0.14 14.96 -5.14
C ALA A 167 0.77 15.17 -6.37
N LYS A 168 2.04 14.75 -6.29
CA LYS A 168 2.98 14.77 -7.43
C LYS A 168 2.55 13.90 -8.61
N THR A 169 1.67 12.91 -8.41
CA THR A 169 1.13 12.07 -9.50
C THR A 169 0.00 12.77 -10.28
N GLY A 170 -0.41 13.97 -9.86
CA GLY A 170 -1.56 14.68 -10.43
C GLY A 170 -2.92 14.24 -9.86
N ALA A 171 -2.95 13.22 -8.99
CA ALA A 171 -4.15 12.81 -8.29
C ALA A 171 -4.52 13.78 -7.15
N HIS A 172 -5.83 13.98 -6.94
CA HIS A 172 -6.34 14.69 -5.77
C HIS A 172 -6.34 13.76 -4.56
N VAL A 173 -6.05 14.31 -3.38
CA VAL A 173 -5.97 13.53 -2.13
C VAL A 173 -6.93 14.09 -1.11
N LEU A 174 -7.77 13.22 -0.54
CA LEU A 174 -8.61 13.52 0.61
C LEU A 174 -8.21 12.59 1.75
N VAL A 175 -7.61 13.16 2.80
CA VAL A 175 -7.14 12.40 3.95
C VAL A 175 -7.83 12.85 5.22
N ARG A 176 -8.31 11.89 6.02
CA ARG A 176 -8.83 12.17 7.36
C ARG A 176 -7.67 12.52 8.28
N VAL A 177 -7.63 13.72 8.86
CA VAL A 177 -6.55 14.11 9.78
C VAL A 177 -6.95 13.82 11.23
N LYS A 178 -6.02 13.31 12.05
CA LYS A 178 -6.23 13.14 13.50
C LYS A 178 -6.39 14.51 14.17
N SER A 179 -7.35 14.62 15.08
CA SER A 179 -7.54 15.82 15.91
C SER A 179 -6.27 16.14 16.71
N GLY A 180 -5.90 17.42 16.78
CA GLY A 180 -4.71 17.90 17.52
C GLY A 180 -3.44 18.09 16.69
N ARG A 181 -3.48 17.84 15.37
CA ARG A 181 -2.33 18.10 14.50
C ARG A 181 -2.16 19.59 14.24
N ARG A 182 -1.02 20.15 14.63
CA ARG A 182 -0.68 21.56 14.36
C ARG A 182 -0.17 21.68 12.92
N LEU A 183 -1.06 22.09 12.03
CA LEU A 183 -0.70 22.46 10.67
C LEU A 183 -0.49 23.98 10.59
N PRO A 184 0.61 24.45 9.97
CA PRO A 184 0.81 25.87 9.73
C PRO A 184 -0.35 26.41 8.88
N VAL A 185 -0.79 27.63 9.19
CA VAL A 185 -1.85 28.28 8.44
C VAL A 185 -1.21 28.87 7.19
N ALA A 186 -1.58 28.37 6.01
CA ALA A 186 -1.12 28.95 4.75
C ALA A 186 -1.88 30.22 4.38
N THR A 187 -3.19 30.21 4.57
CA THR A 187 -4.06 31.34 4.24
C THR A 187 -5.30 31.23 5.09
N ALA A 188 -5.58 32.24 5.92
CA ALA A 188 -6.84 32.32 6.63
C ALA A 188 -7.94 32.68 5.61
N VAL A 189 -8.84 31.74 5.32
CA VAL A 189 -10.02 32.03 4.51
C VAL A 189 -11.08 32.62 5.43
N THR A 190 -11.54 33.83 5.15
CA THR A 190 -12.63 34.53 5.86
C THR A 190 -13.98 33.92 5.47
N ALA A 191 -14.22 32.68 5.90
CA ALA A 191 -15.49 31.96 5.91
C ALA A 191 -15.32 30.80 6.91
N PRO A 192 -16.38 30.17 7.47
CA PRO A 192 -16.23 29.26 8.62
C PRO A 192 -15.43 27.97 8.35
N THR A 193 -14.85 27.82 7.15
CA THR A 193 -14.00 26.68 6.77
C THR A 193 -12.54 27.13 6.63
N CYS A 194 -11.74 26.89 7.66
CA CYS A 194 -10.31 27.21 7.67
C CYS A 194 -9.53 26.24 6.76
N ARG A 195 -8.97 26.71 5.64
CA ARG A 195 -8.10 25.94 4.74
C ARG A 195 -6.67 25.95 5.30
N ARG A 196 -6.17 24.80 5.75
CA ARG A 196 -4.78 24.62 6.18
C ARG A 196 -4.01 23.87 5.09
N SER A 197 -2.81 24.32 4.74
CA SER A 197 -1.96 23.61 3.78
C SER A 197 -0.92 22.76 4.51
N VAL A 198 -0.42 21.76 3.80
CA VAL A 198 0.78 21.03 4.20
C VAL A 198 1.95 21.74 3.50
N PRO A 199 3.00 22.17 4.22
CA PRO A 199 4.12 22.84 3.57
C PRO A 199 4.84 21.89 2.60
N SER A 200 5.27 22.40 1.45
CA SER A 200 6.08 21.65 0.49
C SER A 200 7.50 21.46 1.05
N PRO A 201 8.23 20.38 0.74
CA PRO A 201 9.66 20.32 1.01
C PRO A 201 10.36 21.26 0.03
N CYS A 202 10.78 22.45 0.49
CA CYS A 202 11.67 23.31 -0.26
C CYS A 202 13.08 22.73 -0.27
N GLU A 203 13.63 22.58 -1.47
CA GLU A 203 15.05 22.40 -1.74
C GLU A 203 15.84 23.56 -1.11
N SER A 204 16.69 23.25 -0.14
CA SER A 204 17.64 24.21 0.40
C SER A 204 18.84 24.33 -0.55
N SER A 205 18.69 25.11 -1.62
CA SER A 205 19.84 25.71 -2.30
C SER A 205 20.03 27.14 -1.79
N THR A 206 21.00 27.34 -0.91
CA THR A 206 21.70 28.63 -0.85
C THR A 206 23.11 28.43 -0.31
N ALA A 207 24.06 28.83 -1.13
CA ALA A 207 25.49 28.80 -0.91
C ALA A 207 25.86 29.47 0.42
N ARG A 208 26.73 28.79 1.18
CA ARG A 208 27.38 29.34 2.37
C ARG A 208 28.62 30.11 1.91
N SER A 209 28.53 31.43 1.81
CA SER A 209 29.70 32.30 1.68
C SER A 209 30.50 32.27 3.00
N PRO A 210 31.85 32.20 2.95
CA PRO A 210 32.66 32.18 4.16
C PRO A 210 32.82 33.59 4.75
N SER A 211 32.59 33.70 6.06
CA SER A 211 32.84 34.93 6.84
C SER A 211 34.34 35.20 6.98
N PRO A 212 34.81 36.46 6.89
CA PRO A 212 36.21 36.79 7.12
C PRO A 212 36.56 36.74 8.62
N ARG A 213 37.69 36.10 8.96
CA ARG A 213 38.28 36.13 10.32
C ARG A 213 38.86 37.52 10.62
N PRO A 214 38.70 38.07 11.84
CA PRO A 214 39.48 39.22 12.26
C PRO A 214 40.93 38.82 12.56
N GLN A 215 41.87 39.55 11.98
CA GLN A 215 43.32 39.42 12.21
C GLN A 215 43.68 39.98 13.59
N ALA A 216 44.43 39.22 14.37
CA ALA A 216 45.05 39.69 15.62
C ALA A 216 46.35 40.44 15.29
N ALA A 217 46.48 41.64 15.85
CA ALA A 217 47.65 42.50 15.73
C ALA A 217 48.77 42.09 16.71
N ALA A 218 50.00 42.06 16.21
CA ALA A 218 51.26 42.27 16.93
C ALA A 218 51.94 43.49 16.26
N PRO A 219 52.91 44.24 16.85
CA PRO A 219 53.88 43.81 17.87
C PRO A 219 54.24 44.89 18.94
N ALA A 220 55.11 44.54 19.90
CA ALA A 220 56.18 45.43 20.39
C ALA A 220 57.22 44.63 21.19
N SER A 221 58.49 44.73 20.77
CA SER A 221 59.67 44.16 21.42
C SER A 221 60.63 45.28 21.83
N THR A 222 61.11 45.30 23.07
CA THR A 222 62.31 46.02 23.49
C THR A 222 62.99 45.28 24.65
N GLY A 223 64.31 45.01 24.52
CA GLY A 223 65.21 44.43 25.55
C GLY A 223 65.47 45.38 26.72
N SER A 224 66.24 45.07 27.77
CA SER A 224 67.52 44.31 27.94
C SER A 224 67.73 44.01 29.47
N PRO A 225 68.96 43.77 30.01
CA PRO A 225 69.76 42.53 30.11
C PRO A 225 70.12 42.16 31.61
N PRO A 226 71.11 41.30 31.95
CA PRO A 226 71.13 40.45 33.16
C PRO A 226 72.07 40.94 34.29
N PRO A 227 72.20 40.17 35.40
CA PRO A 227 73.32 39.19 35.53
C PRO A 227 72.89 37.72 35.70
#